data_AF-A0A3C0QYL6-F1
#
_entry.id   AF-A0A3C0QYL6-F1
#
_cell.length_a   1.000
_cell.length_b   1.000
_cell.length_c   1.000
_cell.angle_alpha   90.00
_cell.angle_beta   90.00
_cell.angle_gamma   90.00
#
_symmetry.space_group_name_H-M   'P 1'
#
loop_
_entity.id
_entity.type
_entity.pdbx_description
1 polymer ?
#
loop_
_entity_poly.entity_id
_entity_poly.type
_entity_poly.pdbx_seq_one_letter_code
_entity_poly.pdbx_strand_id
1 'polypeptide(L)'
;MEFTEVTLPHFMSYSSLKRGDVLTEVVEARVIAFDENGQEIAGRIRFTFTINCNLSIYKLEITNNIFELTELKPDFLLTGYTTQNAIEAHDYINSTIYGCLAGCNDEERPGWCKVGCWAVEIGRIAIQVGIEILIEELLT
;
A
#
# COMPACT_ATOMS: atom_id res chain seq x y z
N MET A 1 16.25 -4.93 -9.69
CA MET A 1 15.70 -4.87 -8.33
C MET A 1 14.50 -5.80 -8.32
N GLU A 2 14.52 -6.81 -7.46
CA GLU A 2 13.42 -7.77 -7.36
C GLU A 2 12.33 -7.23 -6.42
N PHE A 3 11.09 -7.64 -6.68
CA PHE A 3 9.91 -7.22 -5.95
C PHE A 3 9.28 -8.43 -5.25
N THR A 4 8.83 -8.20 -4.01
CA THR A 4 8.05 -9.16 -3.24
C THR A 4 6.62 -8.64 -3.11
N GLU A 5 5.65 -9.50 -3.40
CA GLU A 5 4.22 -9.20 -3.29
C GLU A 5 3.79 -9.15 -1.81
N VAL A 6 3.15 -8.05 -1.43
CA VAL A 6 2.59 -7.85 -0.09
C VAL A 6 1.22 -8.51 -0.02
N THR A 7 0.96 -9.25 1.06
CA THR A 7 -0.35 -9.85 1.30
C THR A 7 -1.33 -8.79 1.78
N LEU A 8 -2.36 -8.53 0.99
CA LEU A 8 -3.36 -7.49 1.27
C LEU A 8 -4.51 -8.02 2.14
N PRO A 9 -4.96 -7.26 3.16
CA PRO A 9 -6.24 -7.49 3.81
C PRO A 9 -7.39 -7.47 2.81
N HIS A 10 -8.43 -8.28 3.04
CA HIS A 10 -9.57 -8.42 2.13
C HIS A 10 -10.23 -7.08 1.77
N PHE A 11 -10.30 -6.13 2.71
CA PHE A 11 -10.90 -4.81 2.47
C PHE A 11 -10.03 -3.88 1.61
N MET A 12 -8.70 -4.10 1.57
CA MET A 12 -7.79 -3.39 0.66
C MET A 12 -7.75 -4.07 -0.71
N SER A 13 -7.94 -5.39 -0.73
CA SER A 13 -7.84 -6.22 -1.92
C SER A 13 -9.10 -6.15 -2.79
N TYR A 14 -8.90 -5.99 -4.09
CA TYR A 14 -9.95 -6.18 -5.10
C TYR A 14 -10.25 -7.67 -5.31
N SER A 15 -10.89 -8.32 -4.33
CA SER A 15 -11.01 -9.79 -4.26
C SER A 15 -12.32 -10.37 -4.82
N SER A 16 -13.12 -9.61 -5.58
CA SER A 16 -14.47 -10.04 -6.01
C SER A 16 -14.69 -10.31 -7.51
N LEU A 17 -13.68 -10.25 -8.39
CA LEU A 17 -13.88 -10.56 -9.82
C LEU A 17 -12.89 -11.59 -10.37
N LYS A 18 -13.44 -12.60 -11.05
CA LYS A 18 -12.71 -13.68 -11.74
C LYS A 18 -11.60 -13.08 -12.61
N ARG A 19 -10.34 -13.52 -12.40
CA ARG A 19 -9.19 -13.21 -13.25
C ARG A 19 -9.56 -13.45 -14.71
N GLY A 20 -9.62 -12.39 -15.51
CA GLY A 20 -10.04 -12.48 -16.91
C GLY A 20 -9.84 -11.17 -17.69
N ASP A 21 -10.57 -10.11 -17.35
CA ASP A 21 -10.66 -8.91 -18.23
C ASP A 21 -10.69 -7.60 -17.43
N VAL A 22 -9.76 -7.40 -16.49
CA VAL A 22 -9.69 -6.14 -15.73
C VAL A 22 -8.54 -5.30 -16.23
N LEU A 23 -8.84 -4.13 -16.80
CA LEU A 23 -7.82 -3.14 -17.13
C LEU A 23 -7.17 -2.64 -15.85
N THR A 24 -5.83 -2.67 -15.81
CA THR A 24 -5.05 -2.22 -14.66
C THR A 24 -4.12 -1.08 -15.01
N GLU A 25 -3.93 -0.18 -14.06
CA GLU A 25 -2.89 0.84 -14.05
C GLU A 25 -1.80 0.42 -13.05
N VAL A 26 -0.53 0.66 -13.39
CA VAL A 26 0.61 0.41 -12.52
C VAL A 26 1.26 1.75 -12.18
N VAL A 27 1.41 2.01 -10.88
CA VAL A 27 2.07 3.22 -10.36
C VAL A 27 3.20 2.79 -9.45
N GLU A 28 4.40 3.33 -9.67
CA GLU A 28 5.59 3.03 -8.86
C GLU A 28 5.99 4.27 -8.07
N ALA A 29 6.38 4.09 -6.81
CA ALA A 29 6.86 5.14 -5.93
C ALA A 29 8.17 4.72 -5.28
N ARG A 30 9.04 5.68 -5.02
CA ARG A 30 10.18 5.54 -4.13
C ARG A 30 9.67 5.39 -2.70
N VAL A 31 10.21 4.40 -2.02
CA VAL A 31 9.99 4.19 -0.60
C VAL A 31 11.33 4.30 0.12
N ILE A 32 11.33 4.91 1.29
CA ILE A 32 12.42 4.92 2.24
C ILE A 32 11.96 4.13 3.46
N ALA A 33 12.78 3.21 3.91
CA ALA A 33 12.61 2.59 5.21
C ALA A 33 13.82 2.89 6.10
N PHE A 34 13.64 2.73 7.40
CA PHE A 34 14.70 2.86 8.39
C PHE A 34 14.89 1.52 9.10
N ASP A 35 16.14 1.07 9.23
CA ASP A 35 16.46 -0.11 10.06
C ASP A 35 16.43 0.24 11.56
N GLU A 36 16.68 -0.76 12.40
CA GLU A 36 16.75 -0.60 13.87
C GLU A 36 17.85 0.39 14.33
N ASN A 37 18.83 0.69 13.47
CA ASN A 37 19.91 1.63 13.73
C ASN A 37 19.62 3.04 13.18
N GLY A 38 18.46 3.26 12.57
CA GLY A 38 18.08 4.52 11.93
C GLY A 38 18.76 4.76 10.57
N GLN A 39 19.34 3.73 9.95
CA GLN A 39 19.92 3.82 8.62
C GLN A 39 18.83 3.88 7.55
N GLU A 40 18.93 4.87 6.66
CA GLU A 40 18.05 5.01 5.50
C GLU A 40 18.28 3.90 4.47
N ILE A 41 17.20 3.26 4.05
CA ILE A 41 17.18 2.23 3.01
C ILE A 41 16.19 2.66 1.93
N ALA A 42 16.72 3.02 0.76
CA ALA A 42 15.89 3.34 -0.40
C ALA A 42 15.43 2.07 -1.13
N GLY A 43 14.15 2.02 -1.46
CA GLY A 43 13.52 0.97 -2.24
C GLY A 43 12.45 1.53 -3.16
N ARG A 44 11.62 0.64 -3.69
CA ARG A 44 10.44 1.02 -4.47
C ARG A 44 9.22 0.23 -4.04
N ILE A 45 8.07 0.87 -4.13
CA ILE A 45 6.75 0.29 -3.95
C ILE A 45 5.98 0.41 -5.25
N ARG A 46 5.33 -0.66 -5.68
CA ARG A 46 4.53 -0.71 -6.90
C ARG A 46 3.10 -1.06 -6.55
N PHE A 47 2.20 -0.18 -6.95
CA PHE A 47 0.77 -0.36 -6.84
C PHE A 47 0.21 -0.75 -8.20
N THR A 48 -0.62 -1.78 -8.23
CA THR A 48 -1.46 -2.09 -9.37
C THR A 48 -2.90 -1.80 -8.97
N PHE A 49 -3.56 -0.88 -9.66
CA PHE A 49 -4.97 -0.53 -9.48
C PHE A 49 -5.77 -1.02 -10.67
N THR A 50 -7.06 -1.28 -10.45
CA THR A 50 -8.00 -1.50 -11.55
C THR A 50 -8.52 -0.16 -12.06
N ILE A 51 -8.52 0.09 -13.37
CA ILE A 51 -8.91 1.40 -13.94
C ILE A 51 -10.36 1.77 -13.60
N ASN A 52 -11.24 0.76 -13.45
CA ASN A 52 -12.66 0.96 -13.20
C ASN A 52 -13.08 0.73 -11.73
N CYS A 53 -12.16 0.39 -10.83
CA CYS A 53 -12.49 0.24 -9.41
C CYS A 53 -11.61 1.13 -8.55
N ASN A 54 -12.29 2.04 -7.86
CA ASN A 54 -11.69 3.27 -7.36
C ASN A 54 -11.13 3.18 -5.94
N LEU A 55 -11.35 2.06 -5.25
CA LEU A 55 -11.13 1.96 -3.81
C LEU A 55 -10.18 0.84 -3.40
N SER A 56 -9.77 -0.03 -4.32
CA SER A 56 -9.06 -1.27 -3.98
C SER A 56 -7.75 -1.39 -4.73
N ILE A 57 -6.77 -1.99 -4.07
CA ILE A 57 -5.48 -2.35 -4.65
C ILE A 57 -5.63 -3.75 -5.25
N TYR A 58 -5.26 -3.90 -6.52
CA TYR A 58 -5.22 -5.22 -7.17
C TYR A 58 -3.96 -5.98 -6.73
N LYS A 59 -2.81 -5.30 -6.72
CA LYS A 59 -1.53 -5.84 -6.31
C LYS A 59 -0.68 -4.76 -5.65
N LEU A 60 0.04 -5.12 -4.60
CA LEU A 60 1.04 -4.29 -3.95
C LEU A 60 2.36 -5.05 -3.89
N GLU A 61 3.45 -4.40 -4.33
CA GLU A 61 4.77 -5.01 -4.33
C GLU A 61 5.79 -4.02 -3.75
N ILE A 62 6.75 -4.51 -2.97
CA ILE A 62 7.85 -3.69 -2.43
C ILE A 62 9.17 -4.37 -2.81
N THR A 63 10.22 -3.60 -3.06
CA THR A 63 11.55 -4.14 -3.40
C THR A 63 12.13 -4.99 -2.27
N ASN A 64 12.74 -6.12 -2.61
CA ASN A 64 13.20 -7.13 -1.64
C ASN A 64 14.13 -6.58 -0.56
N ASN A 65 14.98 -5.61 -0.91
CA ASN A 65 15.92 -5.00 0.02
C ASN A 65 15.25 -4.32 1.23
N ILE A 66 14.00 -3.84 1.07
CA ILE A 66 13.25 -3.30 2.21
C ILE A 66 12.95 -4.42 3.21
N PHE A 67 12.44 -5.57 2.75
CA PHE A 67 12.14 -6.70 3.62
C PHE A 67 13.40 -7.31 4.24
N GLU A 68 14.47 -7.47 3.47
CA GLU A 68 15.71 -8.10 3.92
C GLU A 68 16.41 -7.29 5.02
N LEU A 69 16.40 -5.96 4.92
CA LEU A 69 17.16 -5.09 5.82
C LEU A 69 16.34 -4.56 7.00
N THR A 70 15.02 -4.54 6.89
CA THR A 70 14.13 -4.12 7.99
C THR A 70 13.52 -5.29 8.75
N GLU A 71 13.71 -6.53 8.26
CA GLU A 71 13.02 -7.73 8.73
C GLU A 71 11.48 -7.68 8.62
N LEU A 72 10.95 -6.72 7.85
CA LEU A 72 9.52 -6.67 7.54
C LEU A 72 9.09 -7.97 6.86
N LYS A 73 7.91 -8.47 7.22
CA LYS A 73 7.33 -9.64 6.55
C LYS A 73 6.35 -9.21 5.47
N PRO A 74 6.20 -9.97 4.37
CA PRO A 74 5.24 -9.65 3.31
C PRO A 74 3.77 -9.60 3.76
N ASP A 75 3.44 -10.14 4.93
CA ASP A 75 2.10 -10.14 5.54
C ASP A 75 1.94 -9.08 6.65
N PHE A 76 2.83 -8.10 6.75
CA PHE A 76 2.79 -7.08 7.80
C PHE A 76 1.48 -6.29 7.86
N LEU A 77 0.85 -6.04 6.70
CA LEU A 77 -0.46 -5.38 6.65
C LEU A 77 -1.53 -6.24 7.34
N LEU A 78 -1.52 -7.56 7.15
CA LEU A 78 -2.44 -8.45 7.88
C LEU A 78 -2.16 -8.43 9.39
N THR A 79 -0.88 -8.40 9.75
CA THR A 79 -0.44 -8.39 11.15
C THR A 79 -0.86 -7.10 11.87
N GLY A 80 -0.76 -5.94 11.21
CA GLY A 80 -1.21 -4.66 11.78
C GLY A 80 -2.73 -4.61 12.05
N TYR A 81 -3.52 -5.32 11.26
CA TYR A 81 -4.99 -5.32 11.35
C TYR A 81 -5.57 -6.58 12.03
N THR A 82 -4.95 -7.11 13.10
CA THR A 82 -5.50 -8.26 13.84
C THR A 82 -7.01 -8.13 14.08
N THR A 83 -7.77 -9.23 14.08
CA THR A 83 -9.24 -9.24 13.91
C THR A 83 -10.08 -8.36 14.86
N GLN A 84 -9.55 -7.94 16.01
CA GLN A 84 -10.18 -6.92 16.87
C GLN A 84 -10.05 -5.51 16.27
N ASN A 85 -8.88 -5.21 15.69
CA ASN A 85 -8.58 -4.02 14.92
C ASN A 85 -9.17 -4.06 13.50
N ALA A 86 -9.62 -5.20 12.97
CA ALA A 86 -10.13 -5.26 11.59
C ALA A 86 -11.47 -4.51 11.42
N ILE A 87 -12.34 -4.53 12.43
CA ILE A 87 -13.59 -3.76 12.44
C ILE A 87 -13.28 -2.27 12.60
N GLU A 88 -12.42 -1.92 13.57
CA GLU A 88 -11.98 -0.53 13.77
C GLU A 88 -11.18 -0.01 12.57
N ALA A 89 -10.41 -0.87 11.90
CA ALA A 89 -9.71 -0.56 10.67
C ALA A 89 -10.70 -0.36 9.54
N HIS A 90 -11.74 -1.20 9.41
CA HIS A 90 -12.78 -0.98 8.42
C HIS A 90 -13.45 0.38 8.62
N ASP A 91 -13.80 0.73 9.85
CA ASP A 91 -14.39 2.03 10.19
C ASP A 91 -13.40 3.19 9.98
N TYR A 92 -12.12 3.01 10.32
CA TYR A 92 -11.06 4.00 10.09
C TYR A 92 -10.82 4.22 8.59
N ILE A 93 -10.73 3.15 7.81
CA ILE A 93 -10.57 3.21 6.36
C ILE A 93 -11.78 3.91 5.74
N ASN A 94 -13.00 3.57 6.16
CA ASN A 94 -14.22 4.20 5.67
C ASN A 94 -14.34 5.68 6.07
N SER A 95 -13.83 6.08 7.24
CA SER A 95 -13.90 7.47 7.71
C SER A 95 -12.75 8.35 7.23
N THR A 96 -11.57 7.78 7.00
CA THR A 96 -10.34 8.53 6.73
C THR A 96 -9.85 8.32 5.30
N ILE A 97 -9.65 7.07 4.89
CA ILE A 97 -9.07 6.76 3.57
C ILE A 97 -10.10 6.88 2.46
N TYR A 98 -11.34 6.45 2.70
CA TYR A 98 -12.40 6.51 1.70
C TYR A 98 -12.65 7.95 1.21
N GLY A 99 -12.64 8.94 2.11
CA GLY A 99 -12.77 10.35 1.72
C GLY A 99 -11.64 10.80 0.80
N CYS A 100 -10.40 10.41 1.12
CA CYS A 100 -9.23 10.67 0.27
C CYS A 100 -9.38 10.00 -1.11
N LEU A 101 -9.68 8.69 -1.15
CA LEU A 101 -9.82 7.92 -2.38
C LEU A 101 -10.99 8.38 -3.26
N ALA A 102 -12.11 8.78 -2.64
CA ALA A 102 -13.28 9.28 -3.36
C ALA A 102 -12.97 10.57 -4.12
N GLY A 103 -12.19 11.47 -3.51
CA GLY A 103 -11.74 12.71 -4.14
C GLY A 103 -10.78 12.50 -5.32
N CYS A 104 -10.08 11.37 -5.38
CA CYS A 104 -9.11 11.08 -6.43
C CYS A 104 -9.72 10.74 -7.81
N ASN A 105 -11.02 10.51 -7.90
CA ASN A 105 -11.63 10.03 -9.15
C ASN A 105 -11.73 11.09 -10.25
N ASP A 106 -11.83 12.35 -9.84
CA ASP A 106 -11.92 13.50 -10.76
C ASP A 106 -10.57 14.16 -11.02
N GLU A 107 -9.49 13.63 -10.44
CA GLU A 107 -8.12 14.12 -10.63
C GLU A 107 -7.57 13.74 -12.01
N GLU A 108 -6.66 14.57 -12.54
CA GLU A 108 -5.99 14.31 -13.83
C GLU A 108 -5.19 12.98 -13.81
N ARG A 109 -4.72 12.58 -12.62
CA ARG A 109 -3.98 11.33 -12.38
C ARG A 109 -4.56 10.57 -11.18
N PRO A 110 -5.67 9.84 -11.36
CA PRO A 110 -6.36 9.16 -10.27
C PRO A 110 -5.47 8.14 -9.55
N GLY A 111 -4.66 7.37 -10.29
CA GLY A 111 -3.72 6.41 -9.70
C GLY A 111 -2.72 7.07 -8.75
N TRP A 112 -2.22 8.26 -9.09
CA TRP A 112 -1.23 8.99 -8.30
C TRP A 112 -1.83 9.51 -6.98
N CYS A 113 -3.02 10.11 -7.05
CA CYS A 113 -3.76 10.54 -5.87
C CYS A 113 -4.05 9.35 -4.93
N LYS A 114 -4.44 8.20 -5.50
CA LYS A 114 -4.70 6.96 -4.74
C LYS A 114 -3.45 6.41 -4.04
N VAL A 115 -2.28 6.45 -4.70
CA VAL A 115 -1.00 6.09 -4.04
C VAL A 115 -0.77 6.97 -2.82
N GLY A 116 -0.99 8.29 -2.93
CA GLY A 116 -0.87 9.20 -1.79
C GLY A 116 -1.79 8.83 -0.62
N CYS A 117 -3.05 8.50 -0.90
CA CYS A 117 -4.00 8.06 0.14
C CYS A 117 -3.56 6.77 0.83
N TRP A 118 -3.06 5.78 0.07
CA TRP A 118 -2.62 4.50 0.63
C TRP A 118 -1.25 4.58 1.31
N ALA A 119 -0.39 5.50 0.88
CA ALA A 119 0.96 5.65 1.41
C ALA A 119 0.98 5.94 2.91
N VAL A 120 0.10 6.84 3.36
CA VAL A 120 -0.04 7.22 4.77
C VAL A 120 -0.37 5.99 5.63
N GLU A 121 -1.25 5.14 5.13
CA GLU A 121 -1.70 3.97 5.89
C GLU A 121 -0.67 2.85 5.95
N ILE A 122 0.00 2.59 4.83
CA ILE A 122 1.10 1.64 4.76
C ILE A 122 2.22 2.06 5.73
N GLY A 123 2.58 3.34 5.75
CA GLY A 123 3.56 3.89 6.69
C GLY A 123 3.12 3.74 8.15
N ARG A 124 1.86 4.05 8.46
CA ARG A 124 1.30 3.89 9.82
C ARG A 124 1.40 2.45 10.32
N ILE A 125 1.05 1.47 9.49
CA ILE A 125 1.07 0.06 9.87
C ILE A 125 2.50 -0.45 9.99
N ALA A 126 3.39 -0.03 9.09
CA ALA A 126 4.81 -0.33 9.20
C ALA A 126 5.35 0.09 10.58
N ILE A 127 5.00 1.30 11.04
CA ILE A 127 5.43 1.81 12.35
C ILE A 127 4.90 0.94 13.50
N GLN A 128 3.64 0.49 13.42
CA GLN A 128 3.06 -0.39 14.44
C GLN A 128 3.79 -1.73 14.56
N VAL A 129 4.37 -2.22 13.46
CA VAL A 129 5.19 -3.44 13.46
C VAL A 129 6.69 -3.16 13.65
N GLY A 130 7.05 -1.92 13.99
CA GLY A 130 8.40 -1.53 14.40
C GLY A 130 9.28 -0.93 13.31
N ILE A 131 8.73 -0.55 12.15
CA ILE A 131 9.51 -0.10 10.99
C ILE A 131 8.97 1.22 10.48
N GLU A 132 9.81 2.24 10.36
CA GLU A 132 9.40 3.48 9.72
C GLU A 132 9.52 3.36 8.20
N ILE A 133 8.41 3.63 7.49
CA ILE A 133 8.35 3.68 6.03
C ILE A 133 7.78 5.02 5.58
N LEU A 134 8.52 5.71 4.71
CA LEU A 134 8.14 6.94 4.04
C LEU A 134 8.04 6.71 2.53
N ILE A 135 7.01 7.22 1.89
CA ILE A 135 6.87 7.20 0.43
C ILE A 135 7.09 8.63 -0.06
N GLU A 136 8.24 8.87 -0.69
CA GLU A 136 8.74 10.22 -0.92
C GLU A 136 8.50 10.76 -2.34
N GLU A 137 8.58 9.90 -3.35
CA GLU A 137 8.63 10.37 -4.73
C GLU A 137 7.97 9.37 -5.67
N LEU A 138 7.11 9.83 -6.56
CA LEU A 138 6.45 8.99 -7.55
C LEU A 138 7.36 8.87 -8.78
N LEU A 139 7.62 7.64 -9.23
CA LEU A 139 8.54 7.35 -10.34
C LEU A 139 7.71 7.19 -11.62
N THR A 140 7.96 8.02 -12.62
CA THR A 140 7.34 7.96 -13.96
C THR A 140 7.93 6.87 -14.82
#